data_AF-A0AB74DZ84-F1
#
_entry.id   AF-A0AB74DZ84-F1
#
_cell.length_a   1.000
_cell.length_b   1.000
_cell.length_c   1.000
_cell.angle_alpha   90.00
_cell.angle_beta   90.00
_cell.angle_gamma   90.00
#
_symmetry.space_group_name_H-M   'P 1'
#
loop_
_entity.id
_entity.type
_entity.pdbx_description
1 polymer ?
#
loop_
_entity_poly.entity_id
_entity_poly.type
_entity_poly.pdbx_seq_one_letter_code
_entity_poly.pdbx_strand_id
1 'polypeptide(L)' 'EYKKQRYELIGVIAKLRDCNKELEKKASAWDRYCKSVEKDLINKFGNDDERVKFGMELNNKIFMEDDTNE' A
#
# COMPACT_ATOMS: atom_id res chain seq x y z
N GLU A 1 38.25 -13.11 -4.49
CA GLU A 1 37.22 -12.43 -3.67
C GLU A 1 36.51 -11.24 -4.32
N TYR A 2 37.16 -10.07 -4.49
CA TYR A 2 36.46 -8.80 -4.76
C TYR A 2 35.51 -8.79 -5.97
N LYS A 3 35.92 -9.38 -7.10
CA LYS A 3 35.07 -9.45 -8.29
C LYS A 3 33.79 -10.27 -8.04
N LYS A 4 33.87 -11.34 -7.25
CA LYS A 4 32.73 -12.21 -6.90
C LYS A 4 31.73 -11.47 -6.02
N GLN A 5 32.21 -10.82 -4.97
CA GLN A 5 31.39 -9.99 -4.08
C GLN A 5 30.69 -8.85 -4.84
N ARG A 6 31.39 -8.23 -5.82
CA ARG A 6 30.80 -7.20 -6.67
C ARG A 6 29.63 -7.74 -7.50
N TYR A 7 29.78 -8.92 -8.11
CA TYR A 7 28.68 -9.53 -8.88
C TYR A 7 27.49 -9.94 -8.00
N GLU A 8 27.76 -10.47 -6.81
CA GLU A 8 26.73 -10.79 -5.82
C GLU A 8 25.95 -9.53 -5.40
N LEU A 9 26.66 -8.43 -5.11
CA LEU A 9 26.04 -7.16 -4.76
C LEU A 9 25.17 -6.58 -5.89
N ILE A 10 25.65 -6.64 -7.14
CA ILE A 10 24.85 -6.22 -8.31
C ILE A 10 23.58 -7.07 -8.40
N GLY A 11 23.67 -8.38 -8.17
CA GLY A 11 22.52 -9.28 -8.15
C GLY A 11 21.49 -8.92 -7.07
N VAL A 12 21.94 -8.59 -5.86
CA VAL A 12 21.06 -8.14 -4.77
C VAL A 12 20.39 -6.82 -5.12
N ILE A 13 21.14 -5.84 -5.66
CA ILE A 13 20.58 -4.54 -6.08
C ILE A 13 19.51 -4.73 -7.14
N ALA A 14 19.71 -5.62 -8.11
CA ALA A 14 18.71 -5.92 -9.14
C ALA A 14 17.43 -6.48 -8.52
N LYS A 15 17.54 -7.47 -7.62
CA LYS A 15 16.38 -8.06 -6.92
C LYS A 15 15.63 -7.03 -6.08
N LEU A 16 16.34 -6.15 -5.37
CA LEU A 16 15.72 -5.08 -4.59
C LEU A 16 14.98 -4.07 -5.48
N ARG A 17 15.54 -3.71 -6.64
CA ARG A 17 14.86 -2.84 -7.61
C ARG A 17 13.58 -3.46 -8.13
N ASP A 18 13.59 -4.76 -8.43
CA ASP A 18 12.40 -5.45 -8.90
C ASP A 18 11.35 -5.58 -7.78
N CYS A 19 11.78 -5.86 -6.55
CA CYS A 19 10.90 -5.83 -5.38
C CYS A 19 10.23 -4.45 -5.20
N ASN A 20 11.00 -3.37 -5.27
CA ASN A 20 10.47 -2.01 -5.14
C ASN A 20 9.43 -1.69 -6.22
N LYS A 21 9.67 -2.08 -7.49
CA LYS A 21 8.68 -1.88 -8.57
C LYS A 21 7.36 -2.60 -8.29
N GLU A 22 7.42 -3.82 -7.75
CA GLU A 22 6.20 -4.56 -7.39
C GLU A 22 5.49 -3.94 -6.19
N LEU A 23 6.23 -3.41 -5.21
CA LEU A 23 5.67 -2.66 -4.09
C LEU A 23 5.00 -1.36 -4.56
N GLU A 24 5.61 -0.62 -5.49
CA GLU A 24 5.02 0.59 -6.09
C GLU A 24 3.71 0.27 -6.83
N LYS A 25 3.65 -0.83 -7.59
CA LYS A 25 2.41 -1.27 -8.25
C LYS A 25 1.32 -1.60 -7.23
N LYS A 26 1.66 -2.32 -6.16
CA LYS A 26 0.72 -2.64 -5.08
C LYS A 26 0.23 -1.39 -4.37
N ALA A 27 1.11 -0.45 -4.04
CA ALA A 27 0.76 0.83 -3.43
C ALA A 27 -0.17 1.64 -4.36
N SER A 28 0.10 1.67 -5.66
CA SER A 28 -0.78 2.35 -6.63
C SER A 28 -2.14 1.69 -6.76
N ALA A 29 -2.21 0.35 -6.74
CA ALA A 29 -3.47 -0.38 -6.74
C ALA A 29 -4.29 -0.09 -5.46
N TRP A 30 -3.61 -0.03 -4.31
CA TRP A 30 -4.22 0.32 -3.03
C TRP A 30 -4.78 1.75 -3.02
N ASP A 31 -4.03 2.75 -3.49
CA ASP A 31 -4.52 4.14 -3.61
C ASP A 31 -5.78 4.24 -4.47
N ARG A 32 -5.82 3.53 -5.61
CA ARG A 32 -7.02 3.48 -6.46
C ARG A 32 -8.20 2.82 -5.76
N TYR A 33 -7.94 1.76 -5.01
CA TYR A 33 -8.97 1.08 -4.23
C TYR A 33 -9.55 2.01 -3.15
N CYS A 34 -8.71 2.67 -2.36
CA CYS A 34 -9.15 3.61 -1.32
C CYS A 34 -10.04 4.72 -1.90
N LYS A 35 -9.66 5.29 -3.05
CA LYS A 35 -10.48 6.30 -3.76
C LYS A 35 -11.84 5.75 -4.21
N SER A 36 -11.88 4.49 -4.64
CA SER A 36 -13.14 3.84 -5.02
C SER A 36 -14.04 3.64 -3.81
N VAL A 37 -13.49 3.18 -2.69
CA VAL A 37 -14.23 2.99 -1.43
C VAL A 37 -14.78 4.32 -0.93
N GLU A 38 -13.94 5.37 -0.88
CA GLU A 38 -14.37 6.71 -0.48
C GLU A 38 -15.54 7.21 -1.35
N LYS A 39 -15.44 7.04 -2.67
CA LYS A 39 -16.51 7.40 -3.59
C LYS A 39 -17.81 6.62 -3.31
N ASP A 40 -17.71 5.32 -3.05
CA ASP A 40 -18.87 4.48 -2.75
C ASP A 40 -19.52 4.87 -1.41
N LEU A 41 -18.70 5.22 -0.41
CA LEU A 41 -19.18 5.75 0.86
C LEU A 41 -19.89 7.09 0.69
N ILE A 42 -19.30 8.03 -0.05
CA ILE A 42 -19.95 9.32 -0.36
C ILE A 42 -21.26 9.11 -1.12
N ASN A 43 -21.29 8.21 -2.11
CA ASN A 43 -22.52 7.91 -2.84
C ASN A 43 -23.63 7.33 -1.93
N LYS A 44 -23.25 6.57 -0.90
CA LYS A 44 -24.18 5.92 0.03
C LYS A 44 -24.65 6.85 1.14
N PHE A 45 -23.78 7.69 1.66
CA PHE A 45 -24.01 8.50 2.86
C PHE A 45 -24.15 10.00 2.59
N GLY A 46 -23.88 10.45 1.36
CA GLY A 46 -23.99 11.85 0.97
C GLY A 46 -23.01 12.73 1.74
N ASN A 47 -23.54 13.77 2.38
CA ASN A 47 -22.78 14.77 3.14
C ASN A 47 -22.59 14.38 4.61
N ASP A 48 -22.83 13.12 4.99
CA ASP A 48 -22.52 12.63 6.34
C ASP A 48 -21.03 12.28 6.42
N ASP A 49 -20.20 13.32 6.57
CA ASP A 49 -18.75 13.23 6.59
C ASP A 49 -18.23 12.32 7.73
N GLU A 50 -18.94 12.25 8.86
CA GLU A 50 -18.59 11.37 9.97
C GLU A 50 -18.74 9.90 9.60
N ARG A 51 -19.83 9.52 8.91
CA ARG A 51 -20.01 8.15 8.42
C ARG A 51 -19.04 7.77 7.32
N VAL A 52 -18.71 8.69 6.42
CA VAL A 52 -17.70 8.46 5.37
C VAL A 52 -16.34 8.23 6.03
N LYS A 53 -15.93 9.07 6.98
CA LYS A 53 -14.68 8.91 7.72
C LYS A 53 -14.62 7.59 8.47
N PHE A 54 -15.67 7.23 9.20
CA PHE A 54 -15.75 5.96 9.92
C PHE A 54 -15.67 4.75 8.97
N GLY A 55 -16.32 4.82 7.81
CA GLY A 55 -16.23 3.78 6.78
C GLY A 55 -14.81 3.62 6.24
N MET A 56 -14.08 4.72 6.03
CA MET A 56 -12.68 4.69 5.61
C MET A 56 -11.75 4.12 6.69
N GLU A 57 -11.99 4.46 7.97
CA GLU A 57 -11.24 3.90 9.11
C GLU A 57 -11.44 2.39 9.22
N LEU A 58 -12.68 1.91 9.10
CA LEU A 58 -12.98 0.47 9.06
C LEU A 58 -12.30 -0.22 7.87
N ASN A 59 -12.36 0.38 6.68
CA ASN A 59 -11.70 -0.15 5.50
C ASN A 59 -10.20 -0.31 5.73
N ASN A 60 -9.54 0.72 6.26
CA ASN A 60 -8.11 0.66 6.54
C ASN A 60 -7.80 -0.42 7.59
N LYS A 61 -8.60 -0.55 8.65
CA LYS A 61 -8.39 -1.56 9.70
C LYS A 61 -8.57 -3.01 9.21
N ILE A 62 -9.39 -3.25 8.19
CA ILE A 62 -9.60 -4.60 7.64
C ILE A 62 -8.38 -5.07 6.83
N PHE A 63 -7.73 -4.14 6.12
CA PHE A 63 -6.71 -4.48 5.12
C PHE A 63 -5.29 -4.08 5.51
N MET A 64 -5.12 -3.22 6.51
CA MET A 64 -3.84 -2.90 7.12
C MET A 64 -3.72 -3.68 8.42
N GLU A 65 -2.57 -4.31 8.62
CA GLU A 65 -2.21 -4.86 9.94
C GLU A 65 -2.18 -3.70 10.95
N ASP A 66 -2.59 -3.95 12.20
CA ASP A 66 -2.41 -2.97 13.27
C ASP A 66 -0.91 -2.65 13.36
N ASP A 67 -0.54 -1.37 13.32
CA ASP A 67 0.83 -0.85 13.52
C ASP A 67 1.33 -1.10 14.97
N THR A 68 0.89 -2.16 15.64
CA THR A 68 1.42 -2.66 16.91
C THR A 68 2.74 -3.40 16.66
N ASN A 69 3.69 -2.72 16.03
CA ASN A 69 5.11 -3.00 16.21
C ASN A 69 5.61 -2.08 17.33
N GLU A 70 5.28 -2.43 18.57
CA GLU A 70 6.04 -2.00 19.75
C GLU A 70 7.35 -2.78 19.84
#